data_AF-A0A2G1WD26-F1
#
_entry.id   AF-A0A2G1WD26-F1
#
_cell.length_a   1.000
_cell.length_b   1.000
_cell.length_c   1.000
_cell.angle_alpha   90.00
_cell.angle_beta   90.00
_cell.angle_gamma   90.00
#
_symmetry.space_group_name_H-M   'P 1'
#
loop_
_entity.id
_entity.type
_entity.pdbx_description
1 polymer ?
#
loop_
_entity_poly.entity_id
_entity_poly.type
_entity_poly.pdbx_seq_one_letter_code
_entity_poly.pdbx_strand_id
1 'polypeptide(L)' 'MNKRLTRISKYLTFILRHEPQSIGLTLDADGFASVDELVTKANASGKSITVEQVHQVVAGHETPLFALSDDGQRIQAL' A
#
# COMPACT_ATOMS: atom_id res chain seq x y z
N MET A 1 2.19 -11.09 11.92
CA MET A 1 1.21 -10.02 11.59
C MET A 1 -0.17 -10.34 12.18
N ASN A 2 -0.96 -9.33 12.56
CA ASN A 2 -2.34 -9.52 13.05
C ASN A 2 -3.35 -9.62 11.88
N LYS A 3 -4.55 -10.19 12.13
CA LYS A 3 -5.61 -10.39 11.11
C LYS A 3 -5.92 -9.13 10.29
N ARG A 4 -5.93 -7.95 10.94
CA ARG A 4 -6.16 -6.66 10.27
C ARG A 4 -5.05 -6.32 9.27
N LEU A 5 -3.79 -6.43 9.67
CA LEU A 5 -2.63 -6.18 8.80
C LEU A 5 -2.57 -7.17 7.63
N THR A 6 -2.95 -8.44 7.84
CA THR A 6 -3.04 -9.42 6.75
C THR A 6 -4.09 -9.03 5.71
N ARG A 7 -5.24 -8.48 6.14
CA ARG A 7 -6.28 -8.01 5.22
C ARG A 7 -5.84 -6.77 4.45
N ILE A 8 -5.11 -5.86 5.10
CA ILE A 8 -4.50 -4.69 4.47
C ILE A 8 -3.45 -5.14 3.46
N SER A 9 -2.55 -6.06 3.82
CA SER A 9 -1.53 -6.63 2.91
C SER A 9 -2.15 -7.19 1.65
N LYS A 10 -3.17 -8.06 1.75
CA LYS A 10 -3.90 -8.58 0.57
C LYS A 10 -4.50 -7.47 -0.29
N TYR A 11 -5.07 -6.44 0.34
CA TYR A 11 -5.63 -5.30 -0.37
C TYR A 11 -4.57 -4.47 -1.08
N LEU A 12 -3.44 -4.19 -0.42
CA LEU A 12 -2.31 -3.47 -1.01
C LEU A 12 -1.73 -4.24 -2.20
N THR A 13 -1.55 -5.56 -2.09
CA THR A 13 -1.11 -6.38 -3.22
C THR A 13 -2.10 -6.29 -4.38
N PHE A 14 -3.40 -6.36 -4.11
CA PHE A 14 -4.44 -6.23 -5.14
C PHE A 14 -4.40 -4.87 -5.85
N ILE A 15 -4.38 -3.78 -5.08
CA ILE A 15 -4.38 -2.42 -5.63
C ILE A 15 -3.06 -2.09 -6.33
N LEU A 16 -1.90 -2.44 -5.77
CA LEU A 16 -0.61 -2.07 -6.34
C LEU A 16 -0.21 -2.92 -7.56
N ARG A 17 -0.62 -4.20 -7.63
CA ARG A 17 -0.27 -5.10 -8.76
C ARG A 17 -1.36 -5.23 -9.82
N HIS A 18 -2.64 -5.07 -9.46
CA HIS A 18 -3.74 -5.38 -10.39
C HIS A 18 -4.57 -4.16 -10.75
N GLU A 19 -5.06 -3.40 -9.76
CA GLU A 19 -6.04 -2.35 -10.02
C GLU A 19 -5.79 -1.05 -9.24
N PRO A 20 -4.69 -0.33 -9.50
CA PRO A 20 -4.45 0.96 -8.84
C PRO A 20 -5.53 1.98 -9.21
N GLN A 21 -6.00 1.91 -10.46
CA GLN A 21 -7.06 2.76 -11.01
C GLN A 21 -8.43 2.56 -10.33
N SER A 22 -8.67 1.43 -9.66
CA SER A 22 -9.96 1.15 -8.99
C SER A 22 -10.24 2.12 -7.84
N ILE A 23 -9.19 2.64 -7.20
CA ILE A 23 -9.30 3.74 -6.23
C ILE A 23 -8.81 5.08 -6.81
N GLY A 24 -8.56 5.12 -8.12
CA GLY A 24 -7.95 6.27 -8.79
C GLY A 24 -6.50 6.50 -8.42
N LEU A 25 -5.78 5.53 -7.86
CA LEU A 25 -4.36 5.64 -7.52
C LEU A 25 -3.53 5.67 -8.81
N THR A 26 -2.53 6.55 -8.85
CA THR A 26 -1.60 6.65 -9.97
C THR A 26 -0.24 6.18 -9.51
N LEU A 27 0.33 5.24 -10.26
CA LEU A 27 1.71 4.80 -10.09
C LEU A 27 2.61 5.68 -10.97
N ASP A 28 3.78 6.01 -10.45
CA ASP A 28 4.83 6.69 -11.19
C ASP A 28 5.48 5.74 -12.22
N ALA A 29 6.39 6.24 -13.06
CA ALA A 29 7.08 5.47 -14.09
C ALA A 29 7.82 4.25 -13.53
N ASP A 30 8.36 4.39 -12.31
CA ASP A 30 9.04 3.32 -11.58
C ASP A 30 8.08 2.39 -10.81
N GLY A 31 6.77 2.58 -10.90
CA GLY A 31 5.76 1.75 -10.20
C GLY A 31 5.53 2.11 -8.73
N PHE A 32 5.97 3.30 -8.30
CA PHE A 32 5.73 3.81 -6.96
C PHE A 32 4.42 4.60 -6.86
N ALA A 33 3.67 4.39 -5.78
CA ALA A 33 2.53 5.20 -5.37
C ALA A 33 2.86 6.00 -4.11
N SER A 34 2.30 7.20 -3.96
CA SER A 34 2.39 7.94 -2.70
C SER A 34 1.57 7.24 -1.61
N VAL A 35 2.18 6.99 -0.44
CA VAL A 35 1.52 6.30 0.69
C VAL A 35 0.33 7.11 1.19
N ASP A 36 0.49 8.43 1.32
CA ASP A 36 -0.59 9.33 1.72
C ASP A 36 -1.78 9.28 0.74
N GLU A 37 -1.48 9.33 -0.57
CA GLU A 37 -2.50 9.26 -1.61
C GLU A 37 -3.21 7.89 -1.59
N LEU A 38 -2.46 6.80 -1.45
CA LEU A 38 -3.01 5.45 -1.33
C LEU A 38 -3.93 5.32 -0.11
N VAL A 39 -3.52 5.84 1.05
CA VAL A 39 -4.34 5.81 2.26
C VAL A 39 -5.61 6.64 2.07
N THR A 40 -5.49 7.86 1.55
CA THR A 40 -6.61 8.77 1.30
C THR A 40 -7.62 8.14 0.33
N LYS A 41 -7.15 7.64 -0.82
CA LYS A 41 -7.98 7.01 -1.84
C LYS A 41 -8.61 5.69 -1.37
N ALA A 42 -7.87 4.88 -0.61
CA ALA A 42 -8.41 3.66 -0.02
C ALA A 42 -9.53 3.97 0.99
N ASN A 43 -9.34 4.97 1.85
CA ASN A 43 -10.35 5.40 2.80
C ASN A 43 -11.58 5.99 2.10
N ALA A 44 -11.38 6.78 1.04
CA ALA A 44 -12.47 7.28 0.19
C ALA A 44 -13.25 6.14 -0.50
N SER A 45 -12.59 5.03 -0.83
CA SER A 45 -13.19 3.79 -1.36
C SER A 45 -13.86 2.92 -0.28
N GLY A 46 -14.00 3.42 0.96
CA GLY A 46 -14.67 2.75 2.07
C GLY A 46 -13.78 1.80 2.88
N LYS A 47 -12.45 1.91 2.77
CA LYS A 47 -11.52 1.14 3.61
C LYS A 47 -11.18 1.96 4.86
N SER A 48 -10.46 1.35 5.79
CA SER A 48 -10.02 2.00 7.04
C SER A 48 -8.56 1.65 7.30
N ILE A 49 -7.69 2.29 6.52
CA ILE A 49 -6.24 2.07 6.47
C ILE A 49 -5.54 3.34 6.95
N THR A 50 -4.44 3.20 7.68
CA THR A 50 -3.57 4.32 8.08
C THR A 50 -2.17 4.15 7.51
N VAL A 51 -1.42 5.25 7.43
CA VAL A 51 -0.01 5.25 6.99
C VAL A 51 0.83 4.30 7.85
N GLU A 52 0.66 4.37 9.18
CA GLU A 52 1.34 3.47 10.12
C GLU A 52 1.03 1.98 9.82
N GLN A 53 -0.21 1.65 9.47
CA GLN A 53 -0.56 0.27 9.11
C GLN A 53 0.10 -0.17 7.80
N VAL A 54 0.25 0.73 6.83
CA VAL A 54 0.98 0.43 5.59
C VAL A 54 2.44 0.12 5.94
N HIS A 55 3.10 0.97 6.74
CA HIS A 55 4.48 0.73 7.18
C HIS A 55 4.62 -0.56 7.99
N GLN A 56 3.68 -0.87 8.88
CA GLN A 56 3.65 -2.14 9.61
C GLN A 56 3.47 -3.35 8.70
N VAL A 57 2.72 -3.21 7.60
CA VAL A 57 2.62 -4.27 6.60
C VAL A 57 3.97 -4.47 5.93
N VAL A 58 4.61 -3.42 5.44
CA VAL A 58 5.93 -3.52 4.79
C VAL A 58 6.97 -4.17 5.71
N ALA A 59 7.04 -3.72 6.98
CA ALA A 59 8.01 -4.24 7.96
C ALA A 59 7.65 -5.63 8.51
N GLY A 60 6.41 -6.08 8.35
CA GLY A 60 5.88 -7.29 8.97
C GLY A 60 6.07 -8.57 8.17
N HIS A 61 6.64 -8.49 6.97
CA HIS A 61 6.84 -9.64 6.08
C HIS A 61 8.31 -10.14 6.12
N GLU A 62 8.49 -11.44 6.35
CA GLU A 62 9.81 -12.09 6.28
C GLU A 62 10.40 -12.04 4.86
N THR A 63 9.54 -12.16 3.84
CA THR A 63 9.88 -11.93 2.44
C THR A 63 9.25 -10.61 1.99
N PRO A 64 10.05 -9.61 1.56
CA PRO A 64 9.52 -8.29 1.25
C PRO A 64 8.60 -8.36 0.04
N LEU A 65 7.30 -8.10 0.26
CA LEU A 65 6.27 -7.99 -0.79
C LEU A 65 6.11 -6.55 -1.30
N PHE A 66 6.63 -5.58 -0.54
CA PHE A 66 6.52 -4.16 -0.82
C PHE A 66 7.86 -3.50 -0.55
N ALA A 67 8.17 -2.46 -1.33
CA ALA A 67 9.30 -1.58 -1.10
C ALA A 67 8.79 -0.18 -0.76
N LEU A 68 9.48 0.49 0.17
CA LEU A 68 9.30 1.91 0.43
C LEU A 68 10.46 2.66 -0.23
N SER A 69 10.18 3.88 -0.70
CA SER A 69 11.24 4.81 -1.12
C SER A 69 12.09 5.24 0.09
N ASP A 70 13.30 5.77 -0.14
CA ASP A 70 14.25 6.22 0.90
C ASP A 70 13.61 7.14 1.95
N ASP A 71 12.70 8.01 1.53
CA ASP A 71 12.00 8.95 2.42
C ASP A 71 10.76 8.32 3.11
N GLY A 72 10.40 7.07 2.78
CA GLY A 72 9.26 6.36 3.36
C GLY A 72 7.88 6.86 2.90
N GLN A 73 7.83 7.86 2.03
CA GLN A 73 6.60 8.48 1.53
C GLN A 73 5.96 7.76 0.33
N ARG A 74 6.70 6.88 -0.35
CA ARG A 74 6.21 6.15 -1.53
C ARG A 74 6.33 4.66 -1.33
N ILE A 75 5.37 3.90 -1.84
CA ILE A 75 5.30 2.44 -1.77
C ILE A 75 5.17 1.84 -3.17
N GLN A 76 5.86 0.73 -3.40
CA GLN A 76 5.77 -0.10 -4.59
C GLN A 76 5.52 -1.56 -4.18
N ALA A 77 4.82 -2.32 -5.03
CA ALA A 77 4.78 -3.77 -4.88
C ALA A 77 5.98 -4.42 -5.59
N LEU A 78 6.67 -5.30 -4.88
CA LEU A 78 7.72 -6.18 -5.41
C LEU A 78 7.11 -7.42 -6.01
#